data_AF-Q3M6Z8-F1
#
_entry.id   AF-Q3M6Z8-F1
#
_cell.length_a   1.000
_cell.length_b   1.000
_cell.length_c   1.000
_cell.angle_alpha   90.00
_cell.angle_beta   90.00
_cell.angle_gamma   90.00
#
_symmetry.space_group_name_H-M   'P 1'
#
loop_
_entity.id
_entity.type
_entity.pdbx_description
1 polymer ?
#
loop_
_entity_poly.entity_id
_entity_poly.type
_entity_poly.pdbx_seq_one_letter_code
_entity_poly.pdbx_strand_id
1 'polypeptide(L)'
;MSQPSQLSKTSQLNEFSDLELAQALMERLSISPDDWHRLKSNRNSRASEQLAAAMVFLLKNQPQEALARLEQAVGWLNRSISAPPCPSHGNKGLGTGE
;
A
#
# COMPACT_ATOMS: atom_id res chain seq x y z
N MET A 1 -32.03 3.10 -18.68
CA MET A 1 -31.95 1.65 -18.39
C MET A 1 -31.15 1.50 -17.10
N SER A 2 -31.86 1.37 -15.97
CA SER A 2 -31.29 1.45 -14.63
C SER A 2 -30.65 0.12 -14.25
N GLN A 3 -29.37 0.13 -13.85
CA GLN A 3 -28.58 -1.04 -13.47
C GLN A 3 -29.13 -1.70 -12.20
N PRO A 4 -29.66 -2.95 -12.26
CA PRO A 4 -30.00 -3.73 -11.07
C PRO A 4 -28.79 -4.48 -10.48
N SER A 5 -27.59 -4.34 -11.06
CA SER A 5 -26.44 -5.19 -10.78
C SER A 5 -25.47 -4.68 -9.69
N GLN A 6 -25.57 -3.43 -9.26
CA GLN A 6 -24.67 -2.88 -8.22
C GLN A 6 -25.15 -3.22 -6.81
N LEU A 7 -26.47 -3.17 -6.56
CA LEU A 7 -27.05 -3.57 -5.28
C LEU A 7 -26.71 -5.02 -4.93
N SER A 8 -26.76 -5.94 -5.90
CA SER A 8 -26.43 -7.35 -5.66
C SER A 8 -24.97 -7.56 -5.28
N LYS A 9 -24.03 -6.82 -5.88
CA LYS A 9 -22.60 -6.95 -5.58
C LYS A 9 -22.26 -6.48 -4.17
N THR A 10 -22.83 -5.37 -3.73
CA THR A 10 -22.61 -4.90 -2.36
C THR A 10 -23.25 -5.83 -1.34
N SER A 11 -24.42 -6.41 -1.64
CA SER A 11 -25.03 -7.43 -0.80
C SER A 11 -24.14 -8.67 -0.61
N GLN A 12 -23.40 -9.09 -1.64
CA GLN A 12 -22.44 -10.19 -1.54
C GLN A 12 -21.24 -9.85 -0.64
N LEU A 13 -20.83 -8.57 -0.59
CA LEU A 13 -19.72 -8.15 0.28
C LEU A 13 -20.13 -8.17 1.76
N ASN A 14 -21.42 -8.03 2.08
CA ASN A 14 -21.93 -8.09 3.45
C ASN A 14 -21.81 -9.50 4.08
N GLU A 15 -21.50 -10.54 3.29
CA GLU A 15 -21.23 -11.89 3.80
C GLU A 15 -19.86 -11.98 4.49
N PHE A 16 -18.95 -11.03 4.20
CA PHE A 16 -17.63 -10.96 4.80
C PHE A 16 -17.61 -9.94 5.92
N SER A 17 -16.81 -10.22 6.96
CA SER A 17 -16.51 -9.24 8.00
C SER A 17 -15.67 -8.09 7.44
N ASP A 18 -15.74 -6.93 8.10
CA ASP A 18 -14.88 -5.78 7.77
C ASP A 18 -13.40 -6.17 7.75
N LEU A 19 -12.98 -7.08 8.64
CA LEU A 19 -11.61 -7.57 8.71
C LEU A 19 -11.23 -8.38 7.46
N GLU A 20 -12.08 -9.31 7.02
CA GLU A 20 -11.84 -10.10 5.82
C GLU A 20 -11.80 -9.22 4.57
N LEU A 21 -12.70 -8.24 4.48
CA LEU A 21 -12.69 -7.26 3.38
C LEU A 21 -11.41 -6.43 3.38
N ALA A 22 -10.95 -5.96 4.54
CA ALA A 22 -9.70 -5.20 4.66
C ALA A 22 -8.47 -6.05 4.31
N GLN A 23 -8.44 -7.32 4.75
CA GLN A 23 -7.36 -8.26 4.42
C GLN A 23 -7.32 -8.56 2.92
N ALA A 24 -8.47 -8.87 2.30
CA ALA A 24 -8.56 -9.08 0.86
C ALA A 24 -8.16 -7.83 0.05
N LEU A 25 -8.53 -6.63 0.53
CA LEU A 25 -8.11 -5.38 -0.08
C LEU A 25 -6.59 -5.18 0.04
N MET A 26 -6.01 -5.46 1.21
CA MET A 26 -4.57 -5.38 1.44
C MET A 26 -3.81 -6.33 0.50
N GLU A 27 -4.26 -7.58 0.37
CA GLU A 27 -3.64 -8.56 -0.53
C GLU A 27 -3.66 -8.07 -1.99
N ARG A 28 -4.77 -7.50 -2.44
CA ARG A 28 -4.91 -6.96 -3.80
C ARG A 28 -4.04 -5.73 -4.08
N LEU A 29 -3.74 -4.93 -3.05
CA LEU A 29 -2.95 -3.71 -3.17
C LEU A 29 -1.46 -3.92 -2.86
N SER A 30 -1.11 -5.07 -2.28
CA SER A 30 0.26 -5.45 -2.01
C SER A 30 1.06 -5.51 -3.31
N ILE A 31 2.20 -4.84 -3.33
CA ILE A 31 3.07 -4.84 -4.51
C ILE A 31 3.82 -6.18 -4.54
N SER A 32 3.50 -7.01 -5.51
CA SER A 32 4.18 -8.29 -5.73
C SER A 32 5.66 -8.08 -6.11
N PRO A 33 6.52 -9.09 -5.92
CA PRO A 33 7.90 -9.04 -6.38
C PRO A 33 8.02 -8.69 -7.88
N ASP A 34 7.12 -9.22 -8.70
CA ASP A 34 7.10 -8.99 -10.15
C ASP A 34 6.76 -7.53 -10.50
N ASP A 35 5.86 -6.92 -9.73
CA ASP A 35 5.46 -5.52 -9.91
C ASP A 35 6.37 -4.52 -9.19
N TRP A 36 7.29 -4.99 -8.35
CA TRP A 36 8.13 -4.14 -7.51
C TRP A 36 8.86 -3.07 -8.32
N HIS A 37 9.55 -3.47 -9.40
CA HIS A 37 10.31 -2.53 -10.21
C HIS A 37 9.44 -1.43 -10.83
N ARG A 38 8.19 -1.75 -11.16
CA ARG A 38 7.22 -0.84 -11.76
C ARG A 38 6.58 0.09 -10.73
N LEU A 39 6.24 -0.43 -9.54
CA LEU A 39 5.38 0.25 -8.58
C LEU A 39 6.08 0.77 -7.33
N LYS A 40 7.34 0.40 -7.06
CA LYS A 40 8.08 0.80 -5.84
C LYS A 40 8.15 2.31 -5.59
N SER A 41 8.12 3.12 -6.65
CA SER A 41 8.13 4.59 -6.57
C SER A 41 6.77 5.21 -6.91
N ASN A 42 5.75 4.41 -7.23
CA ASN A 42 4.41 4.90 -7.48
C ASN A 42 3.77 5.27 -6.14
N ARG A 43 3.74 6.57 -5.86
CA ARG A 43 3.24 7.13 -4.60
C ARG A 43 1.83 6.68 -4.26
N ASN A 44 0.94 6.62 -5.25
CA ASN A 44 -0.44 6.18 -5.02
C ASN A 44 -0.48 4.69 -4.67
N SER A 45 0.23 3.85 -5.42
CA SER A 45 0.29 2.40 -5.12
C SER A 45 0.87 2.14 -3.73
N ARG A 46 1.98 2.82 -3.38
CA ARG A 46 2.62 2.68 -2.06
C ARG A 46 1.71 3.19 -0.93
N ALA A 47 1.04 4.33 -1.11
CA ALA A 47 0.11 4.86 -0.13
C ALA A 47 -1.11 3.96 0.06
N SER A 48 -1.68 3.45 -1.03
CA SER A 48 -2.83 2.53 -0.98
C SER A 48 -2.50 1.23 -0.25
N GLU A 49 -1.32 0.63 -0.52
CA GLU A 49 -0.83 -0.55 0.20
C GLU A 49 -0.76 -0.30 1.71
N GLN A 50 -0.15 0.83 2.11
CA GLN A 50 -0.02 1.18 3.54
C GLN A 50 -1.36 1.48 4.20
N LEU A 51 -2.28 2.17 3.52
CA LEU A 51 -3.62 2.46 4.03
C LEU A 51 -4.45 1.19 4.25
N ALA A 52 -4.43 0.27 3.29
CA ALA A 52 -5.15 -1.00 3.42
C ALA A 52 -4.62 -1.82 4.59
N ALA A 53 -3.30 -1.87 4.75
CA ALA A 53 -2.68 -2.55 5.87
C ALA A 53 -2.92 -1.83 7.23
N ALA A 54 -3.06 -0.50 7.25
CA ALA A 54 -3.45 0.25 8.44
C ALA A 54 -4.88 -0.09 8.88
N MET A 55 -5.80 -0.22 7.92
CA MET A 55 -7.18 -0.63 8.18
C MET A 55 -7.24 -2.00 8.86
N VAL A 56 -6.46 -2.97 8.37
CA VAL A 56 -6.37 -4.31 8.98
C VAL A 56 -5.94 -4.23 10.45
N PHE A 57 -4.95 -3.38 10.77
CA PHE A 57 -4.49 -3.22 12.15
C PHE A 57 -5.51 -2.50 13.04
N LEU A 58 -6.19 -1.46 12.55
CA LEU A 58 -7.27 -0.81 13.31
C LEU A 58 -8.40 -1.78 13.66
N LEU A 59 -8.84 -2.58 12.68
CA LEU A 59 -9.90 -3.59 12.89
C LEU A 59 -9.48 -4.72 13.85
N LYS A 60 -8.17 -4.90 14.06
CA LYS A 60 -7.60 -5.80 15.07
C LYS A 60 -7.33 -5.13 16.43
N ASN A 61 -7.76 -3.87 16.61
CA ASN A 61 -7.45 -3.04 17.78
C ASN A 61 -5.95 -2.85 18.03
N GLN A 62 -5.17 -2.67 16.96
CA GLN A 62 -3.71 -2.44 16.97
C GLN A 62 -3.39 -1.01 16.46
N PRO A 63 -3.70 0.04 17.24
CA PRO A 63 -3.63 1.42 16.75
C PRO A 63 -2.19 1.92 16.56
N GLN A 64 -1.21 1.41 17.31
CA GLN A 64 0.19 1.81 17.16
C GLN A 64 0.75 1.34 15.81
N GLU A 65 0.47 0.10 15.42
CA GLU A 65 0.85 -0.48 14.15
C GLU A 65 0.11 0.18 12.98
N ALA A 66 -1.17 0.53 13.19
CA ALA A 66 -1.94 1.29 12.21
C ALA A 66 -1.34 2.69 11.99
N LEU A 67 -0.99 3.41 13.07
CA LEU A 67 -0.41 4.74 13.00
C LEU A 67 0.88 4.75 12.18
N ALA A 68 1.79 3.82 12.45
CA ALA A 68 3.05 3.71 11.70
C ALA A 68 2.82 3.54 10.19
N ARG A 69 1.79 2.77 9.79
CA ARG A 69 1.42 2.62 8.37
C ARG A 69 0.77 3.87 7.79
N LEU A 70 -0.08 4.56 8.55
CA LEU A 70 -0.67 5.82 8.13
C LEU A 70 0.39 6.89 7.87
N GLU A 71 1.39 7.00 8.73
CA GLU A 71 2.52 7.92 8.55
C GLU A 71 3.30 7.61 7.26
N GLN A 72 3.53 6.33 6.97
CA GLN A 72 4.14 5.91 5.70
C GLN A 72 3.28 6.32 4.49
N ALA A 73 1.97 6.08 4.55
CA ALA A 73 1.04 6.46 3.48
C ALA A 73 1.06 7.97 3.24
N VAL A 74 0.99 8.77 4.31
CA VAL A 74 1.10 10.23 4.26
C VAL A 74 2.43 10.65 3.64
N GLY A 75 3.54 10.02 4.04
CA GLY A 75 4.87 10.31 3.51
C GLY A 75 5.00 10.06 2.00
N TRP A 76 4.32 9.03 1.49
CA TRP A 76 4.25 8.79 0.04
C TRP A 76 3.44 9.86 -0.69
N LEU A 77 2.29 10.27 -0.13
CA LEU A 77 1.40 11.26 -0.76
C LEU A 77 1.98 12.68 -0.73
N ASN A 78 2.56 13.10 0.40
CA ASN A 78 3.14 14.42 0.59
C ASN A 78 4.60 14.52 0.07
N ARG A 79 5.15 13.41 -0.44
CA ARG A 79 6.50 13.30 -1.01
C ARG A 79 7.64 13.45 0.00
N SER A 80 7.39 13.29 1.31
CA SER A 80 8.45 13.27 2.32
C SER A 80 9.23 11.95 2.33
N ILE A 81 8.65 10.87 1.77
CA ILE A 81 9.30 9.58 1.60
C ILE A 81 9.57 9.35 0.10
N SER A 82 10.71 8.71 -0.19
CA SER A 82 11.06 8.24 -1.52
C SER A 82 11.46 6.77 -1.46
N ALA A 83 11.33 6.07 -2.59
CA ALA A 83 11.75 4.67 -2.67
C ALA A 83 13.25 4.60 -2.38
N PRO A 84 13.71 3.63 -1.56
CA PRO A 84 15.14 3.43 -1.37
C PRO A 84 15.83 3.20 -2.72
N PRO A 85 17.06 3.72 -2.90
CA PRO A 85 17.80 3.52 -4.15
C PRO A 85 18.02 2.02 -4.41
N CYS A 86 18.05 1.63 -5.67
CA CYS A 86 18.39 0.24 -6.04
C CYS A 86 19.76 -0.13 -5.46
N PRO A 87 19.91 -1.29 -4.80
CA PRO A 87 21.22 -1.74 -4.33
C PRO A 87 22.23 -1.91 -5.48
N SER A 88 21.76 -2.12 -6.71
CA SER A 88 22.59 -2.30 -7.92
C SER A 88 23.21 -1.01 -8.49
N HIS A 89 22.97 0.17 -7.89
CA HIS A 89 23.49 1.46 -8.39
C HIS A 89 24.19 2.30 -7.30
N GLY A 90 24.77 1.64 -6.28
CA GLY A 90 25.40 2.32 -5.14
C GLY A 90 26.93 2.26 -5.08
N ASN A 91 27.67 1.98 -6.17
CA ASN A 91 29.14 1.94 -6.09
C ASN A 91 29.87 2.34 -7.39
N LYS A 92 29.75 3.60 -7.81
CA LYS A 92 30.76 4.27 -8.65
C LYS A 92 30.84 5.73 -8.26
N GLY A 93 31.62 6.01 -7.21
CA GLY A 93 31.82 7.35 -6.69
C GLY A 93 33.03 7.49 -5.77
N LEU A 94 34.08 6.69 -5.98
CA LEU A 94 35.42 7.00 -5.48
C LEU A 94 36.25 7.39 -6.71
N GLY A 95 36.03 8.63 -7.16
CA GLY A 95 36.95 9.30 -8.07
C GLY A 95 38.15 9.75 -7.25
N THR A 96 39.29 9.14 -7.50
CA THR A 96 40.62 9.63 -7.15
C THR A 96 40.80 11.02 -7.75
N GLY A 97 41.08 12.00 -6.90
CA GLY A 97 41.57 13.32 -7.29
C GLY A 97 42.91 13.54 -6.61
N GLU A 98 43.95 13.62 -7.44
CA GLU A 98 45.32 14.05 -7.13
C GLU A 98 45.37 15.51 -6.66
#